data_AF-A0A449A4C0-F1
#
_entry.id   AF-A0A449A4C0-F1
#
_cell.length_a   1.000
_cell.length_b   1.000
_cell.length_c   1.000
_cell.angle_alpha   90.00
_cell.angle_beta   90.00
_cell.angle_gamma   90.00
#
_symmetry.space_group_name_H-M   'P 1'
#
loop_
_entity.id
_entity.type
_entity.pdbx_description
1 polymer ?
#
loop_
_entity_poly.entity_id
_entity_poly.type
_entity_poly.pdbx_seq_one_letter_code
_entity_poly.pdbx_strand_id
1 'polypeptide(L)'
;MFFLKNFNSTTQIAPLEAKSINFLPQWALILLGTLFLLLGISLLALYPKFKRLKNEYKEKQIQEYKFQNKINQNTNIKYEDTGMYLPFSQVAKYSAPIFLGITFCIIGVAWIIGSTIVL
;
A
#
# COMPACT_ATOMS: atom_id res chain seq x y z
N MET A 1 11.37 -0.63 75.18
CA MET A 1 12.40 0.04 74.34
C MET A 1 12.37 -0.62 72.97
N PHE A 2 12.06 0.18 71.94
CA PHE A 2 12.53 0.05 70.56
C PHE A 2 11.93 -1.05 69.64
N PHE A 3 11.04 -0.55 68.75
CA PHE A 3 10.83 -0.88 67.33
C PHE A 3 10.20 -2.21 66.88
N LEU A 4 8.87 -2.18 66.74
CA LEU A 4 8.21 -2.81 65.59
C LEU A 4 8.60 -2.03 64.32
N LYS A 5 9.38 -2.66 63.46
CA LYS A 5 9.82 -2.13 62.17
C LYS A 5 8.62 -2.08 61.22
N ASN A 6 8.05 -0.89 61.07
CA ASN A 6 6.93 -0.62 60.17
C ASN A 6 7.40 -0.79 58.71
N PHE A 7 6.98 -1.86 58.03
CA PHE A 7 7.21 -2.08 56.61
C PHE A 7 6.20 -1.29 55.77
N ASN A 8 6.31 0.04 55.77
CA ASN A 8 5.70 0.87 54.73
C ASN A 8 6.77 1.22 53.70
N SER A 9 7.23 0.22 52.96
CA SER A 9 7.88 0.47 51.67
C SER A 9 6.79 0.80 50.65
N THR A 10 6.24 2.01 50.72
CA THR A 10 5.69 2.66 49.54
C THR A 10 6.85 2.77 48.55
N THR A 11 6.92 1.80 47.65
CA THR A 11 7.66 1.92 46.39
C THR A 11 7.27 3.25 45.78
N GLN A 12 8.17 4.23 45.84
CA GLN A 12 8.09 5.42 45.01
C GLN A 12 8.27 4.94 43.58
N ILE A 13 7.16 4.56 42.95
CA ILE A 13 7.10 4.40 41.50
C ILE A 13 7.26 5.83 41.01
N ALA A 14 8.45 6.17 40.49
CA ALA A 14 8.67 7.44 39.83
C ALA A 14 7.49 7.64 38.85
N PRO A 15 6.81 8.80 38.85
CA PRO A 15 5.83 9.06 37.80
C PRO A 15 6.59 8.90 36.49
N LEU A 16 6.16 7.95 35.66
CA LEU A 16 6.60 7.87 34.27
C LEU A 16 6.28 9.25 33.71
N GLU A 17 7.28 10.12 33.58
CA GLU A 17 7.13 11.35 32.83
C GLU A 17 6.74 10.90 31.44
N ALA A 18 5.43 10.95 31.17
CA ALA A 18 4.87 10.71 29.87
C ALA A 18 5.43 11.84 29.01
N LYS A 19 6.57 11.56 28.38
CA LYS A 19 7.21 12.43 27.40
C LYS A 19 6.09 12.87 26.47
N SER A 20 5.73 14.15 26.56
CA SER A 20 4.70 14.73 25.70
C SER A 20 5.19 14.51 24.28
N ILE A 21 4.55 13.57 23.59
CA ILE A 21 4.74 13.44 22.17
C ILE A 21 4.14 14.73 21.63
N ASN A 22 4.99 15.67 21.23
CA ASN A 22 4.55 16.89 20.55
C ASN A 22 3.72 16.41 19.35
N PHE A 23 2.41 16.43 19.52
CA PHE A 23 1.48 16.03 18.48
C PHE A 23 1.76 16.97 17.31
N LEU A 24 2.05 16.40 16.14
CA LEU A 24 2.26 17.18 14.93
C LEU A 24 1.11 18.19 14.82
N PRO A 25 1.41 19.46 14.53
CA PRO A 25 0.36 20.46 14.51
C PRO A 25 -0.69 20.06 13.47
N GLN A 26 -1.97 20.25 13.79
CA GLN A 26 -3.09 19.69 13.01
C GLN A 26 -3.02 20.04 11.52
N TRP A 27 -2.57 21.25 11.18
CA TRP A 27 -2.36 21.68 9.80
C TRP A 27 -1.36 20.79 9.03
N ALA A 28 -0.32 20.29 9.71
CA ALA A 28 0.66 19.37 9.11
C ALA A 28 0.05 17.99 8.85
N LEU A 29 -0.84 17.51 9.74
CA LEU A 29 -1.56 16.23 9.55
C LEU A 29 -2.50 16.30 8.34
N ILE A 30 -3.24 17.40 8.21
CA ILE A 30 -4.16 17.64 7.08
C ILE A 30 -3.37 17.75 5.78
N LEU A 31 -2.25 18.49 5.77
CA LEU A 31 -1.40 18.64 4.60
C LEU A 31 -0.82 17.29 4.17
N LEU A 32 -0.30 16.51 5.13
CA LEU A 32 0.23 15.17 4.87
C LEU A 32 -0.86 14.23 4.32
N GLY A 33 -2.04 14.19 4.94
CA GLY A 33 -3.16 13.36 4.47
C GLY A 33 -3.62 13.74 3.06
N THR A 34 -3.63 15.04 2.75
CA THR A 34 -3.95 15.56 1.41
C THR A 34 -2.91 15.13 0.38
N LEU A 35 -1.61 15.20 0.70
CA LEU A 35 -0.54 14.72 -0.18
C LEU A 35 -0.66 13.21 -0.46
N PHE A 36 -0.96 12.40 0.56
CA PHE A 36 -1.18 10.97 0.39
C PHE A 36 -2.38 10.68 -0.52
N LEU A 37 -3.47 11.44 -0.38
CA LEU A 37 -4.61 11.32 -1.29
C LEU A 37 -4.25 11.66 -2.73
N LEU A 38 -3.54 12.77 -2.96
CA LEU A 38 -3.11 13.17 -4.30
C LEU A 38 -2.19 12.12 -4.93
N LEU A 39 -1.24 11.58 -4.17
CA LEU A 39 -0.37 10.48 -4.60
C LEU A 39 -1.17 9.21 -4.91
N GLY A 40 -2.13 8.85 -4.06
CA GLY A 40 -2.99 7.68 -4.26
C GLY A 40 -3.83 7.79 -5.53
N ILE A 41 -4.46 8.95 -5.74
CA ILE A 41 -5.24 9.23 -6.94
C ILE A 41 -4.35 9.23 -8.19
N SER A 42 -3.16 9.82 -8.12
CA SER A 42 -2.19 9.82 -9.24
C SER A 42 -1.78 8.40 -9.65
N LEU A 43 -1.51 7.52 -8.68
CA LEU A 43 -1.19 6.11 -8.94
C LEU A 43 -2.37 5.35 -9.56
N LEU A 44 -3.59 5.60 -9.09
CA LEU A 44 -4.80 5.03 -9.67
C LEU A 44 -5.04 5.52 -11.10
N ALA A 45 -4.79 6.80 -11.38
CA ALA A 45 -4.89 7.37 -12.73
C ALA A 45 -3.90 6.74 -13.72
N LEU A 46 -2.76 6.23 -13.23
CA LEU A 46 -1.79 5.50 -14.06
C LEU A 46 -2.20 4.05 -14.33
N TYR A 47 -3.12 3.46 -13.57
CA TYR A 47 -3.57 2.07 -13.76
C TYR A 47 -3.94 1.68 -15.22
N PRO A 48 -4.72 2.47 -15.98
CA PRO A 48 -5.02 2.12 -17.38
C PRO A 48 -3.76 1.92 -18.23
N LYS A 49 -2.70 2.69 -17.98
CA LYS A 49 -1.41 2.52 -18.66
C LYS A 49 -0.77 1.18 -18.33
N PHE A 50 -0.77 0.77 -17.06
CA PHE A 50 -0.24 -0.53 -16.64
C PHE A 50 -1.09 -1.71 -17.15
N LYS A 51 -2.41 -1.55 -17.22
CA LYS A 51 -3.30 -2.56 -17.84
C LYS A 51 -2.97 -2.76 -19.31
N ARG A 52 -2.72 -1.68 -20.05
CA ARG A 52 -2.29 -1.76 -21.45
C ARG A 52 -0.95 -2.48 -21.59
N LEU A 53 0.06 -2.12 -20.79
CA LEU A 53 1.37 -2.79 -20.80
C LEU A 53 1.28 -4.29 -20.49
N LYS A 54 0.37 -4.69 -19.59
CA LYS A 54 0.10 -6.11 -19.30
C LYS A 54 -0.43 -6.84 -20.53
N ASN A 55 -1.34 -6.22 -21.27
CA ASN A 55 -1.90 -6.80 -22.49
C ASN A 55 -0.84 -6.91 -23.60
N GLU A 56 -0.05 -5.86 -23.79
CA GLU A 56 1.08 -5.88 -24.75
C GLU A 56 2.08 -6.99 -24.40
N TYR A 57 2.33 -7.24 -23.11
CA TYR A 57 3.18 -8.35 -22.68
C TYR A 57 2.57 -9.72 -23.01
N LYS A 58 1.26 -9.91 -22.76
CA LYS A 58 0.54 -11.13 -23.15
C LYS A 58 0.58 -11.36 -24.67
N GLU A 59 0.39 -10.30 -25.46
CA GLU A 59 0.42 -10.37 -26.92
C GLU A 59 1.78 -10.81 -27.44
N LYS A 60 2.87 -10.26 -26.88
CA LYS A 60 4.24 -10.69 -27.21
C LYS A 60 4.47 -12.17 -26.92
N GLN A 61 3.99 -12.66 -25.78
CA GLN A 61 4.08 -14.08 -25.46
C GLN A 61 3.29 -14.96 -26.45
N ILE A 62 2.10 -14.54 -26.89
CA ILE A 62 1.33 -15.26 -27.92
C ILE A 62 2.08 -15.27 -29.25
N GLN A 63 2.68 -14.16 -29.65
CA GLN A 63 3.44 -14.09 -30.90
C GLN A 63 4.65 -15.04 -30.87
N GLU A 64 5.38 -15.06 -29.75
CA GLU A 64 6.50 -15.99 -29.53
C GLU A 64 6.02 -17.45 -29.57
N TYR A 65 4.91 -17.75 -28.88
CA TYR A 65 4.30 -19.08 -28.86
C TYR A 65 3.88 -19.53 -30.25
N LYS A 66 3.25 -18.66 -31.04
CA LYS A 66 2.87 -18.94 -32.44
C LYS A 66 4.10 -19.24 -33.29
N PHE A 67 5.16 -18.46 -33.14
CA PHE A 67 6.41 -18.65 -33.87
C PHE A 67 7.06 -20.00 -33.55
N GLN A 68 7.18 -20.34 -32.26
CA GLN A 68 7.79 -21.59 -31.81
C GLN A 68 7.00 -22.83 -32.23
N ASN A 69 5.67 -22.76 -32.22
CA ASN A 69 4.79 -23.87 -32.58
C ASN A 69 4.38 -23.89 -34.06
N LYS A 70 4.97 -23.01 -34.90
CA LYS A 70 4.65 -22.87 -36.34
C LYS A 70 3.15 -22.69 -36.62
N ILE A 71 2.43 -22.03 -35.71
CA ILE A 71 1.00 -21.78 -35.87
C ILE A 71 0.81 -20.59 -36.81
N ASN A 72 -0.19 -20.68 -37.70
CA ASN A 72 -0.52 -19.59 -38.60
C ASN A 72 -0.82 -18.30 -37.80
N GLN A 73 -0.18 -17.19 -38.20
CA GLN A 73 -0.34 -15.91 -37.52
C GLN A 73 -1.79 -15.41 -37.50
N ASN A 74 -2.57 -15.78 -38.53
CA ASN A 74 -3.98 -15.40 -38.69
C ASN A 74 -4.93 -16.19 -37.78
N THR A 75 -4.47 -17.26 -37.12
CA THR A 75 -5.30 -18.01 -36.17
C THR A 75 -5.49 -17.16 -34.90
N ASN A 76 -6.75 -16.86 -34.57
CA ASN A 76 -7.08 -16.14 -33.34
C ASN A 76 -6.99 -17.11 -32.15
N ILE A 77 -5.89 -17.03 -31.39
CA ILE A 77 -5.65 -17.82 -30.19
C ILE A 77 -5.69 -16.86 -29.02
N LYS A 78 -6.54 -17.13 -28.02
CA LYS A 78 -6.57 -16.33 -26.80
C LYS A 78 -5.44 -16.76 -25.87
N TYR A 79 -4.92 -15.81 -25.10
CA TYR A 79 -3.84 -16.08 -24.13
C TYR A 79 -4.25 -17.20 -23.16
N GLU A 80 -5.49 -17.15 -22.70
CA GLU A 80 -6.05 -18.05 -21.70
C GLU A 80 -6.13 -19.51 -22.20
N ASP A 81 -6.23 -19.72 -23.51
CA ASP A 81 -6.37 -21.05 -24.12
C ASP A 81 -5.01 -21.75 -24.31
N THR A 82 -3.91 -21.01 -24.20
CA THR A 82 -2.55 -21.55 -24.44
C THR A 82 -1.92 -22.22 -23.22
N GLY A 83 -2.57 -22.14 -22.05
CA GLY A 83 -1.97 -22.59 -20.78
C GLY A 83 -0.78 -21.74 -20.31
N MET A 84 -0.45 -20.66 -21.02
CA MET A 84 0.59 -19.71 -20.59
C MET A 84 0.14 -18.95 -19.34
N TYR A 85 1.09 -18.70 -18.44
CA TYR A 85 0.86 -17.94 -17.23
C TYR A 85 1.73 -16.69 -17.21
N LEU A 86 1.16 -15.61 -16.67
CA LEU A 86 1.96 -14.42 -16.37
C LEU A 86 2.86 -14.76 -15.17
N PRO A 87 4.18 -14.56 -15.27
CA PRO A 87 5.05 -14.78 -14.12
C PRO A 87 4.64 -13.84 -12.98
N PHE A 88 4.71 -14.33 -11.74
CA PHE A 88 4.22 -13.62 -10.56
C PHE A 88 4.82 -12.21 -10.41
N SER A 89 6.09 -12.04 -10.77
CA SER A 89 6.76 -10.73 -10.79
C SER A 89 6.07 -9.70 -11.70
N GLN A 90 5.61 -10.13 -12.89
CA GLN A 90 4.88 -9.26 -13.79
C GLN A 90 3.49 -8.94 -13.24
N VAL A 91 2.79 -9.94 -12.67
CA VAL A 91 1.49 -9.72 -12.03
C VAL A 91 1.62 -8.64 -10.94
N ALA A 92 2.58 -8.80 -10.03
CA ALA A 92 2.84 -7.85 -8.95
C ALA A 92 3.18 -6.46 -9.48
N LYS A 93 4.01 -6.36 -10.52
CA LYS A 93 4.40 -5.09 -11.15
C LYS A 93 3.19 -4.34 -11.73
N TYR A 94 2.28 -5.05 -12.39
CA TYR A 94 1.09 -4.44 -13.01
C TYR A 94 -0.03 -4.15 -12.00
N SER A 95 -0.10 -4.86 -10.87
CA SER A 95 -1.07 -4.62 -9.80
C SER A 95 -0.60 -3.60 -8.75
N ALA A 96 0.71 -3.36 -8.63
CA ALA A 96 1.30 -2.46 -7.64
C ALA A 96 0.67 -1.05 -7.62
N PRO A 97 0.42 -0.38 -8.76
CA PRO A 97 -0.16 0.97 -8.75
C PRO A 97 -1.56 1.03 -8.14
N ILE A 98 -2.39 0.00 -8.36
CA ILE A 98 -3.72 -0.06 -7.72
C ILE A 98 -3.57 -0.28 -6.22
N PHE A 99 -2.78 -1.27 -5.84
CA PHE A 99 -2.64 -1.65 -4.45
C PHE A 99 -2.07 -0.50 -3.61
N LEU A 100 -1.00 0.14 -4.10
CA LEU A 100 -0.40 1.31 -3.49
C LEU A 100 -1.35 2.51 -3.53
N GLY A 101 -2.05 2.73 -4.64
CA GLY A 101 -3.00 3.81 -4.79
C GLY A 101 -4.13 3.74 -3.74
N ILE A 102 -4.76 2.57 -3.59
CA ILE A 102 -5.80 2.34 -2.58
C ILE A 102 -5.22 2.50 -1.17
N THR A 103 -4.03 1.94 -0.91
CA THR A 103 -3.38 2.02 0.41
C THR A 103 -3.12 3.47 0.80
N PHE A 104 -2.59 4.30 -0.10
CA PHE A 104 -2.37 5.71 0.15
C PHE A 104 -3.66 6.50 0.33
N CYS A 105 -4.73 6.16 -0.39
CA CYS A 105 -6.04 6.76 -0.15
C CYS A 105 -6.56 6.43 1.25
N ILE A 106 -6.47 5.18 1.70
CA ILE A 106 -6.92 4.76 3.04
C ILE A 106 -6.12 5.50 4.11
N ILE A 107 -4.79 5.56 3.97
CA ILE A 107 -3.92 6.30 4.90
C ILE A 107 -4.28 7.78 4.90
N GLY A 108 -4.42 8.42 3.74
CA GLY A 108 -4.76 9.83 3.63
C GLY A 108 -6.10 10.16 4.32
N VAL A 109 -7.12 9.34 4.10
CA VAL A 109 -8.43 9.49 4.74
C VAL A 109 -8.32 9.29 6.26
N ALA A 110 -7.62 8.26 6.72
CA ALA A 110 -7.46 8.00 8.15
C ALA A 110 -6.77 9.16 8.88
N TRP A 111 -5.77 9.79 8.26
CA TRP A 111 -5.08 10.94 8.83
C TRP A 111 -5.94 12.20 8.87
N ILE A 112 -6.72 12.46 7.82
CA ILE A 112 -7.65 13.60 7.79
C ILE A 112 -8.73 13.41 8.86
N ILE A 113 -9.43 12.27 8.87
CA ILE A 113 -10.51 12.00 9.83
C ILE A 113 -9.99 11.98 11.26
N GLY A 114 -8.88 11.29 11.51
CA GLY A 114 -8.24 11.23 12.83
C GLY A 114 -7.85 12.62 13.35
N SER A 115 -7.44 13.53 12.47
CA SER A 115 -7.17 14.92 12.84
C SER A 115 -8.43 15.75 13.11
N THR A 116 -9.58 15.38 12.52
CA THR A 116 -10.85 16.12 12.68
C THR A 116 -11.63 15.70 13.92
N ILE A 117 -11.54 14.42 14.34
CA ILE A 117 -12.26 13.89 15.52
C ILE A 117 -11.59 14.29 16.85
N VAL A 118 -10.30 14.62 16.82
CA VAL A 118 -9.53 15.07 18.01
C VAL A 118 -9.73 16.58 18.29
N LEU A 119 -10.60 17.24 17.52
CA LEU A 119 -10.94 18.66 17.62
C LEU A 119 -12.23 18.84 18.43
#